data_AF-A0A2N2PBI2-F1
#
_entry.id   AF-A0A2N2PBI2-F1
#
_cell.length_a   1.000
_cell.length_b   1.000
_cell.length_c   1.000
_cell.angle_alpha   90.00
_cell.angle_beta   90.00
_cell.angle_gamma   90.00
#
_symmetry.space_group_name_H-M   'P 1'
#
loop_
_entity.id
_entity.type
_entity.pdbx_description
1 polymer ?
#
loop_
_entity_poly.entity_id
_entity_poly.type
_entity_poly.pdbx_seq_one_letter_code
_entity_poly.pdbx_strand_id
1 'polypeptide(L)'
;MSTENKPQSTSWEQIKRESLKLLESLGKAIDQTASELSKLSVVSLENEDRKSMDQLVSAGVVENRSQAVRFLIREGTNAKRDLYAQIEKTNAEIQLLRQQLGTPFAGKQPE
;
A
#
# COMPACT_ATOMS: atom_id res chain seq x y z
N MET A 1 -41.57 0.34 -28.12
CA MET A 1 -41.03 -1.03 -27.92
C MET A 1 -39.56 -0.90 -27.66
N SER A 2 -39.11 -1.40 -26.51
CA SER A 2 -37.76 -1.28 -25.97
C SER A 2 -36.71 -1.92 -26.86
N THR A 3 -35.51 -1.32 -26.93
CA THR A 3 -34.29 -2.10 -27.07
C THR A 3 -33.44 -1.88 -25.83
N GLU A 4 -33.23 -2.98 -25.14
CA GLU A 4 -32.62 -3.16 -23.84
C GLU A 4 -31.11 -3.36 -24.07
N ASN A 5 -30.28 -2.44 -23.57
CA ASN A 5 -28.82 -2.53 -23.74
C ASN A 5 -28.20 -3.21 -22.52
N LYS A 6 -27.61 -4.41 -22.72
CA LYS A 6 -27.05 -5.30 -21.70
C LYS A 6 -25.66 -4.86 -21.19
N PRO A 7 -25.21 -5.34 -20.02
CA PRO A 7 -24.37 -4.57 -19.07
C PRO A 7 -22.85 -4.77 -19.20
N GLN A 8 -22.12 -3.77 -18.69
CA GLN A 8 -20.66 -3.59 -18.66
C GLN A 8 -19.88 -4.57 -17.74
N SER A 9 -20.04 -5.89 -17.88
CA SER A 9 -19.39 -6.87 -16.98
C SER A 9 -17.99 -7.33 -17.40
N THR A 10 -17.48 -6.92 -18.57
CA THR A 10 -16.22 -7.44 -19.13
C THR A 10 -14.96 -6.85 -18.47
N SER A 11 -15.03 -5.65 -17.90
CA SER A 11 -13.85 -4.93 -17.38
C SER A 11 -13.37 -5.42 -16.02
N TRP A 12 -14.28 -5.80 -15.12
CA TRP A 12 -13.94 -6.21 -13.75
C TRP A 12 -13.31 -7.61 -13.70
N GLU A 13 -13.80 -8.52 -14.53
CA GLU A 13 -13.25 -9.88 -14.62
C GLU A 13 -11.88 -9.90 -15.31
N GLN A 14 -11.58 -8.94 -16.17
CA GLN A 14 -10.25 -8.75 -16.74
C GLN A 14 -9.25 -8.26 -15.68
N ILE A 15 -9.62 -7.24 -14.89
CA ILE A 15 -8.77 -6.69 -13.82
C ILE A 15 -8.47 -7.76 -12.76
N LYS A 16 -9.46 -8.58 -12.38
CA LYS A 16 -9.24 -9.72 -11.46
C LYS A 16 -8.27 -10.73 -12.03
N ARG A 17 -8.44 -11.14 -13.30
CA ARG A 17 -7.54 -12.10 -13.95
C ARG A 17 -6.11 -11.56 -14.10
N GLU A 18 -5.95 -10.28 -14.40
CA GLU A 18 -4.63 -9.64 -14.47
C GLU A 18 -3.97 -9.52 -13.09
N SER A 19 -4.74 -9.18 -12.06
CA SER A 19 -4.27 -9.15 -10.67
C SER A 19 -3.89 -10.54 -10.17
N LEU A 20 -4.68 -11.57 -10.51
CA LEU A 20 -4.39 -12.97 -10.18
C LEU A 20 -3.14 -13.46 -10.92
N LYS A 21 -2.97 -13.13 -12.20
CA LYS A 21 -1.74 -13.43 -12.96
C LYS A 21 -0.52 -12.70 -12.41
N LEU A 22 -0.68 -11.45 -11.97
CA LEU A 22 0.39 -10.71 -11.31
C LEU A 22 0.75 -11.40 -9.99
N LEU A 23 -0.23 -11.76 -9.17
CA LEU A 23 -0.01 -12.52 -7.93
C LEU A 23 0.62 -13.90 -8.17
N GLU A 24 0.23 -14.63 -9.21
CA GLU A 24 0.87 -15.89 -9.61
C GLU A 24 2.31 -15.69 -10.09
N SER A 25 2.57 -14.61 -10.85
CA SER A 25 3.92 -14.26 -11.30
C SER A 25 4.80 -13.80 -10.14
N LEU A 26 4.22 -13.09 -9.16
CA LEU A 26 4.86 -12.77 -7.89
C LEU A 26 5.11 -14.05 -7.10
N GLY A 27 4.16 -14.99 -7.07
CA GLY A 27 4.29 -16.32 -6.49
C GLY A 27 5.47 -17.11 -7.04
N LYS A 28 5.72 -17.01 -8.35
CA LYS A 28 6.90 -17.60 -9.01
C LYS A 28 8.18 -16.80 -8.77
N ALA A 29 8.09 -15.48 -8.58
CA ALA A 29 9.21 -14.61 -8.24
C ALA A 29 9.59 -14.66 -6.74
N ILE A 30 8.75 -15.24 -5.86
CA ILE A 30 9.08 -15.51 -4.44
C ILE A 30 10.32 -16.38 -4.27
N ASP A 31 10.66 -17.20 -5.26
CA ASP A 31 11.91 -17.97 -5.28
C ASP A 31 13.16 -17.08 -5.45
N GLN A 32 12.97 -15.79 -5.80
CA GLN A 32 14.01 -14.77 -5.90
C GLN A 32 13.93 -13.80 -4.72
N THR A 33 14.66 -14.12 -3.64
CA THR A 33 15.00 -13.25 -2.48
C THR A 33 13.85 -12.47 -1.82
N ALA A 34 13.42 -12.94 -0.65
CA ALA A 34 12.37 -12.33 0.19
C ALA A 34 12.49 -10.82 0.46
N SER A 35 13.70 -10.24 0.39
CA SER A 35 13.95 -8.81 0.65
C SER A 35 13.45 -7.86 -0.44
N GLU A 36 13.28 -8.30 -1.69
CA GLU A 36 12.74 -7.43 -2.75
C GLU A 36 11.21 -7.43 -2.73
N LEU A 37 10.62 -8.54 -2.31
CA LEU A 37 9.17 -8.66 -2.14
C LEU A 37 8.63 -7.86 -0.96
N SER A 38 9.40 -7.71 0.12
CA SER A 38 8.98 -6.90 1.28
C SER A 38 8.76 -5.42 0.92
N LYS A 39 9.31 -4.95 -0.21
CA LYS A 39 9.14 -3.58 -0.70
C LYS A 39 7.88 -3.40 -1.56
N LEU A 40 7.21 -4.48 -1.95
CA LEU A 40 5.98 -4.40 -2.74
C LEU A 40 4.78 -4.21 -1.83
N SER A 41 3.88 -3.31 -2.23
CA SER A 41 2.62 -3.09 -1.53
C SER A 41 1.52 -2.95 -2.58
N VAL A 42 0.46 -3.75 -2.43
CA VAL A 42 -0.75 -3.63 -3.24
C VAL A 42 -1.77 -2.85 -2.43
N VAL A 43 -2.17 -1.69 -2.95
CA VAL A 43 -3.12 -0.80 -2.27
C VAL A 43 -4.28 -0.52 -3.23
N SER A 44 -5.50 -0.63 -2.73
CA SER A 44 -6.69 -0.19 -3.46
C SER A 44 -6.77 1.33 -3.38
N LEU A 45 -6.97 1.98 -4.53
CA LEU A 45 -7.04 3.43 -4.63
C LEU A 45 -8.42 3.85 -5.11
N GLU A 46 -8.93 4.95 -4.54
CA GLU A 46 -10.18 5.53 -5.01
C GLU A 46 -9.97 6.27 -6.34
N ASN A 47 -11.06 6.59 -7.04
CA ASN A 47 -10.99 7.26 -8.34
C ASN A 47 -10.30 8.63 -8.24
N GLU A 48 -10.50 9.35 -7.13
CA GLU A 48 -9.90 10.65 -6.88
C GLU A 48 -8.38 10.58 -6.68
N ASP A 49 -7.90 9.57 -5.96
CA ASP A 49 -6.47 9.31 -5.78
C ASP A 49 -5.80 9.03 -7.14
N ARG A 50 -6.42 8.17 -7.95
CA ARG A 50 -5.91 7.83 -9.29
C ARG A 50 -5.85 9.05 -10.19
N LYS A 51 -6.86 9.91 -10.13
CA LYS A 51 -6.89 11.18 -10.88
C LYS A 51 -5.78 12.12 -10.44
N SER A 52 -5.55 12.24 -9.13
CA SER A 52 -4.47 13.08 -8.58
C SER A 52 -3.10 12.58 -9.05
N MET A 53 -2.89 11.27 -9.06
CA MET A 53 -1.67 10.66 -9.61
C MET A 53 -1.49 10.95 -11.11
N ASP A 54 -2.58 10.90 -11.88
CA ASP A 54 -2.54 11.22 -13.32
C ASP A 54 -2.18 12.68 -13.58
N GLN A 55 -2.65 13.59 -12.74
CA GLN A 55 -2.30 15.01 -12.82
C GLN A 55 -0.80 15.22 -12.59
N LEU A 56 -0.20 14.53 -11.61
CA LEU A 56 1.24 14.61 -11.36
C LEU A 56 2.07 14.13 -12.54
N VAL A 57 1.65 13.04 -13.20
CA VAL A 57 2.32 12.53 -14.40
C VAL A 57 2.13 13.50 -15.57
N SER A 58 0.90 13.96 -15.80
CA SER A 58 0.56 14.84 -16.93
C SER A 58 1.25 16.20 -16.82
N ALA A 59 1.47 16.69 -15.60
CA ALA A 59 2.22 17.92 -15.33
C ALA A 59 3.75 17.74 -15.40
N GLY A 60 4.24 16.52 -15.64
CA GLY A 60 5.67 16.21 -15.71
C GLY A 60 6.40 16.27 -14.36
N VAL A 61 5.66 16.28 -13.24
CA VAL A 61 6.26 16.26 -11.89
C VAL A 61 6.94 14.92 -11.62
N VAL A 62 6.39 13.84 -12.18
CA VAL A 62 6.90 12.47 -12.08
C VAL A 62 6.69 11.74 -13.40
N GLU A 63 7.51 10.72 -13.67
CA GLU A 63 7.50 10.04 -14.99
C GLU A 63 6.33 9.07 -15.16
N ASN A 64 5.83 8.50 -14.06
CA ASN A 64 4.76 7.50 -14.11
C ASN A 64 3.99 7.41 -12.77
N ARG A 65 2.86 6.70 -12.79
CA ARG A 65 1.98 6.51 -11.63
C ARG A 65 2.70 5.88 -10.43
N SER A 66 3.63 4.94 -10.64
CA SER A 66 4.37 4.34 -9.52
C SER A 66 5.26 5.37 -8.81
N GLN A 67 5.90 6.25 -9.58
CA GLN A 67 6.64 7.39 -9.02
C GLN A 67 5.71 8.40 -8.35
N ALA A 68 4.51 8.64 -8.87
CA ALA A 68 3.51 9.48 -8.23
C ALA A 68 3.13 8.98 -6.82
N VAL A 69 2.92 7.66 -6.66
CA VAL A 69 2.66 7.06 -5.33
C VAL A 69 3.83 7.28 -4.38
N ARG A 70 5.06 6.97 -4.81
CA ARG A 70 6.25 7.16 -3.96
C ARG A 70 6.45 8.62 -3.57
N PHE A 71 6.22 9.54 -4.52
CA PHE A 71 6.27 10.97 -4.29
C PHE A 71 5.27 11.40 -3.23
N LEU A 72 4.00 11.02 -3.38
CA LEU A 72 2.93 11.37 -2.44
C LEU A 72 3.16 10.77 -1.05
N ILE A 73 3.63 9.51 -0.95
CA ILE A 73 3.98 8.89 0.33
C ILE A 73 5.09 9.70 1.01
N ARG A 74 6.15 10.05 0.29
CA ARG A 74 7.29 10.80 0.84
C ARG A 74 6.88 12.19 1.30
N GLU A 75 6.11 12.92 0.49
CA GLU A 75 5.58 14.24 0.86
C GLU A 75 4.63 14.16 2.05
N GLY A 76 3.77 13.14 2.10
CA GLY A 76 2.89 12.87 3.24
C GLY A 76 3.67 12.59 4.53
N THR A 77 4.73 11.77 4.45
CA THR A 77 5.61 11.50 5.59
C THR A 77 6.33 12.77 6.06
N ASN A 78 6.85 13.57 5.13
CA ASN A 78 7.51 14.83 5.45
C ASN A 78 6.54 15.83 6.10
N ALA A 79 5.34 15.99 5.53
CA ALA A 79 4.32 16.90 6.04
C ALA A 79 3.79 16.49 7.43
N LYS A 80 3.92 15.21 7.80
CA LYS A 80 3.50 14.66 9.10
C LYS A 80 4.67 14.26 9.99
N ARG A 81 5.88 14.75 9.70
CA ARG A 81 7.11 14.36 10.41
C ARG A 81 7.01 14.54 11.93
N ASP A 82 6.38 15.63 12.39
CA ASP A 82 6.24 15.90 13.82
C ASP A 82 5.32 14.87 14.52
N LEU A 83 4.27 14.42 13.83
CA LEU A 83 3.41 13.34 14.31
C LEU A 83 4.19 12.02 14.41
N TYR A 84 4.98 11.68 13.38
CA TYR A 84 5.82 10.48 13.42
C TYR A 84 6.86 10.54 14.55
N ALA A 85 7.47 11.70 14.79
CA ALA A 85 8.40 11.90 15.91
C ALA A 85 7.71 11.70 17.27
N GLN A 86 6.46 12.15 17.41
CA GLN A 86 5.68 11.90 18.62
C GLN A 86 5.35 10.40 18.79
N ILE A 87 4.95 9.72 17.72
CA ILE A 87 4.71 8.26 17.74
C ILE A 87 5.98 7.52 18.15
N GLU A 88 7.14 7.88 17.60
CA GLU A 88 8.42 7.27 17.93
C GLU A 88 8.77 7.47 19.41
N LYS A 89 8.61 8.69 19.92
CA LYS A 89 8.81 9.00 21.34
C LYS A 89 7.92 8.14 22.24
N THR A 90 6.62 8.06 21.95
CA THR A 90 5.68 7.26 22.73
C THR A 90 6.00 5.77 22.66
N ASN A 91 6.41 5.25 21.50
CA ASN A 91 6.83 3.86 21.37
C ASN A 91 8.07 3.55 22.22
N ALA A 92 9.05 4.47 22.27
CA ALA A 92 10.23 4.34 23.12
C ALA A 92 9.85 4.32 24.61
N GLU A 93 8.92 5.19 25.04
CA GLU A 93 8.38 5.19 26.40
C GLU A 93 7.67 3.87 26.74
N ILE A 94 6.83 3.34 25.83
CA ILE A 94 6.18 2.03 26.00
C ILE A 94 7.23 0.93 26.15
N GLN A 95 8.29 0.95 25.33
CA GLN A 95 9.33 -0.07 25.39
C GLN A 95 10.12 -0.01 26.69
N LEU A 96 10.42 1.19 27.18
CA LEU A 96 11.04 1.39 28.49
C LEU A 96 10.16 0.86 29.62
N LEU A 97 8.87 1.20 29.63
CA LEU A 97 7.92 0.70 30.62
C LEU A 97 7.81 -0.83 30.59
N ARG A 98 7.76 -1.44 29.40
CA ARG A 98 7.77 -2.91 29.24
C ARG A 98 9.02 -3.55 29.84
N GLN A 99 10.18 -2.93 29.66
CA GLN A 99 11.44 -3.40 30.26
C GLN A 99 11.44 -3.25 31.79
N GLN A 100 10.97 -2.11 32.30
CA GLN A 100 10.90 -1.83 33.75
C GLN A 100 9.95 -2.78 34.50
N LEU A 101 8.85 -3.19 33.87
CA LEU A 101 7.88 -4.12 34.46
C LEU A 101 8.34 -5.60 34.41
N GLY A 102 9.47 -5.90 33.78
CA GLY A 102 10.05 -7.25 33.73
C GLY A 102 9.16 -8.33 33.08
N THR A 103 8.04 -7.94 32.46
CA THR A 103 7.06 -8.90 31.94
C THR A 103 7.10 -8.90 30.41
N PRO A 104 7.48 -10.02 29.77
CA PRO A 104 7.11 -10.22 28.39
C PRO A 104 5.59 -10.32 28.38
N PHE A 105 4.91 -9.32 27.80
CA PHE A 105 3.50 -9.47 27.43
C PHE A 105 3.45 -10.58 26.39
N ALA A 106 3.25 -11.81 26.86
CA ALA A 106 2.94 -12.97 26.05
C ALA A 106 1.58 -12.72 25.40
N GLY A 107 1.60 -12.00 24.27
CA GLY A 107 0.49 -12.01 23.32
C GLY A 107 0.27 -13.45 22.94
N LYS A 108 -0.93 -13.97 23.24
CA LYS A 108 -1.32 -15.36 22.96
C LYS A 108 -0.88 -15.74 21.55
N GLN A 109 -0.11 -16.82 21.42
CA GLN A 109 0.04 -17.51 20.15
C GLN A 109 -1.35 -18.01 19.72
N PRO A 110 -1.76 -17.78 18.46
CA PRO A 110 -3.00 -18.37 17.95
C PRO A 110 -2.88 -19.89 17.91
N GLU A 111 -3.91 -20.58 18.41
CA GLU A 111 -4.12 -22.03 18.31
C GLU A 111 -4.33 -22.49 16.87
#